data_AF-A0A9X0TS20-F1
#
_entry.id   AF-A0A9X0TS20-F1
#
_cell.length_a   1.000
_cell.length_b   1.000
_cell.length_c   1.000
_cell.angle_alpha   90.00
_cell.angle_beta   90.00
_cell.angle_gamma   90.00
#
_symmetry.space_group_name_H-M   'P 1'
#
loop_
_entity.id
_entity.type
_entity.pdbx_description
1 polymer ?
#
loop_
_entity_poly.entity_id
_entity_poly.type
_entity_poly.pdbx_seq_one_letter_code
_entity_poly.pdbx_strand_id
1 'polypeptide(L)'
;MAAPIRYHEGDISAEDAARYTGAIAIDTETLGLVPRRDRLCVVQLSPGDGTADIIRIAAGQKEAPNLVRMLADPAHQKIFHYGRFDIAVLFHTFGVTTTPVFCTKIASRLTRTYTDRHGLKDNLKEMLEVDISKAQQSSDWAAQTLSPAQLEYAASDVLYLHALRDKLTARLIRDGRLDHADACFAFLPTRAKLDLLGWDETDIFAHS
;
A
#
# COMPACT_ATOMS: atom_id res chain seq x y z
N MET A 1 -18.03 -4.71 14.94
CA MET A 1 -17.50 -3.54 15.65
C MET A 1 -16.42 -2.95 14.77
N ALA A 2 -16.34 -1.63 14.61
CA ALA A 2 -15.30 -0.99 13.82
C ALA A 2 -13.92 -1.39 14.37
N ALA A 3 -12.95 -1.60 13.48
CA ALA A 3 -11.60 -1.97 13.89
C ALA A 3 -10.98 -0.86 14.76
N PRO A 4 -10.16 -1.18 15.77
CA PRO A 4 -9.44 -0.16 16.52
C PRO A 4 -8.48 0.63 15.59
N ILE A 5 -8.67 1.94 15.53
CA ILE A 5 -7.87 2.87 14.73
C ILE A 5 -7.03 3.74 15.67
N ARG A 6 -5.71 3.78 15.44
CA ARG A 6 -4.77 4.70 16.06
C ARG A 6 -4.48 5.83 15.08
N TYR A 7 -4.72 7.06 15.50
CA TYR A 7 -4.57 8.23 14.63
C TYR A 7 -3.34 9.05 15.01
N HIS A 8 -2.58 9.47 14.00
CA HIS A 8 -1.33 10.21 14.14
C HIS A 8 -1.31 11.43 13.22
N GLU A 9 -0.64 12.51 13.64
CA GLU A 9 -0.33 13.65 12.78
C GLU A 9 1.16 13.67 12.47
N GLY A 10 1.49 13.71 11.19
CA GLY A 10 2.86 13.80 10.67
C GLY A 10 3.60 12.48 10.62
N ASP A 11 3.73 11.77 11.73
CA ASP A 11 4.51 10.54 11.83
C ASP A 11 3.91 9.58 12.84
N ILE A 12 4.16 8.28 12.70
CA ILE A 12 3.76 7.27 13.67
C ILE A 12 4.57 7.42 14.97
N SER A 13 3.95 7.17 16.11
CA SER A 13 4.65 7.12 17.41
C SER A 13 5.69 5.99 17.44
N ALA A 14 6.75 6.14 18.24
CA ALA A 14 7.74 5.06 18.41
C ALA A 14 7.13 3.82 19.10
N GLU A 15 6.14 4.02 19.98
CA GLU A 15 5.41 2.95 20.67
C GLU A 15 4.60 2.11 19.67
N ASP A 16 3.87 2.75 18.76
CA ASP A 16 3.06 2.03 17.79
C ASP A 16 3.90 1.45 16.66
N ALA A 17 4.97 2.12 16.25
CA ALA A 17 5.96 1.56 15.33
C ALA A 17 6.57 0.24 15.87
N ALA A 18 6.76 0.12 17.19
CA ALA A 18 7.28 -1.09 17.81
C ALA A 18 6.31 -2.29 17.75
N ARG A 19 5.03 -2.09 17.42
CA ARG A 19 4.05 -3.17 17.19
C ARG A 19 4.36 -3.98 15.93
N TYR A 20 5.10 -3.38 14.99
CA TYR A 20 5.43 -3.98 13.70
C TYR A 20 6.68 -4.85 13.82
N THR A 21 6.50 -6.04 14.38
CA THR A 21 7.56 -7.06 14.55
C THR A 21 7.77 -7.95 13.31
N GLY A 22 6.99 -7.72 12.25
CA GLY A 22 6.95 -8.53 11.04
C GLY A 22 6.60 -7.68 9.82
N ALA A 23 5.91 -8.28 8.85
CA ALA A 23 5.49 -7.55 7.66
C ALA A 23 4.52 -6.39 8.00
N ILE A 24 4.55 -5.36 7.17
CA ILE A 24 3.84 -4.10 7.36
C ILE A 24 2.85 -3.96 6.20
N ALA A 25 1.55 -4.07 6.47
CA ALA A 25 0.54 -3.71 5.47
C ALA A 25 0.48 -2.19 5.38
N ILE A 26 0.42 -1.67 4.16
CA ILE A 26 0.51 -0.23 3.90
C ILE A 26 -0.29 0.16 2.65
N ASP A 27 -0.91 1.33 2.72
CA ASP A 27 -1.52 2.03 1.60
C ASP A 27 -1.42 3.55 1.80
N THR A 28 -1.71 4.34 0.76
CA THR A 28 -1.68 5.81 0.85
C THR A 28 -2.90 6.47 0.23
N GLU A 29 -3.32 7.59 0.82
CA GLU A 29 -4.31 8.48 0.22
C GLU A 29 -3.67 9.79 -0.22
N THR A 30 -4.10 10.28 -1.38
CA THR A 30 -3.56 11.47 -2.04
C THR A 30 -4.70 12.34 -2.58
N LEU A 31 -4.39 13.55 -3.06
CA LEU A 31 -5.38 14.38 -3.77
C LEU A 31 -5.76 13.83 -5.17
N GLY A 32 -5.06 12.80 -5.66
CA GLY A 32 -5.21 12.31 -7.02
C GLY A 32 -4.00 11.49 -7.48
N LEU A 33 -4.02 11.04 -8.73
CA LEU A 33 -3.11 10.01 -9.21
C LEU A 33 -1.78 10.52 -9.79
N VAL A 34 -1.49 11.82 -9.70
CA VAL A 34 -0.26 12.42 -10.26
C VAL A 34 0.67 12.87 -9.12
N PRO A 35 1.68 12.08 -8.70
CA PRO A 35 2.46 12.36 -7.48
C PRO A 35 3.11 13.76 -7.43
N ARG A 36 3.52 14.29 -8.59
CA ARG A 36 4.14 15.62 -8.73
C ARG A 36 3.16 16.80 -8.57
N ARG A 37 1.85 16.54 -8.65
CA ARG A 37 0.77 17.54 -8.55
C ARG A 37 -0.07 17.32 -7.29
N ASP A 38 -0.40 16.07 -7.03
CA ASP A 38 -1.34 15.63 -6.02
C ASP A 38 -0.55 15.12 -4.81
N ARG A 39 -0.56 15.92 -3.72
CA ARG A 39 0.25 15.63 -2.54
C ARG A 39 -0.21 14.34 -1.83
N LEU A 40 0.73 13.71 -1.12
CA LEU A 40 0.43 12.74 -0.07
C LEU A 40 -0.40 13.39 1.04
N CYS A 41 -1.45 12.70 1.47
CA CYS A 41 -2.39 13.15 2.49
C CYS A 41 -2.45 12.21 3.68
N VAL A 42 -2.47 10.91 3.45
CA VAL A 42 -2.55 9.89 4.52
C VAL A 42 -1.63 8.73 4.19
N VAL A 43 -0.99 8.18 5.22
CA VAL A 43 -0.36 6.86 5.17
C VAL A 43 -1.06 5.99 6.21
N GLN A 44 -1.58 4.85 5.76
CA GLN A 44 -2.24 3.87 6.62
C GLN A 44 -1.37 2.62 6.74
N LEU A 45 -1.25 2.08 7.95
CA LEU A 45 -0.44 0.91 8.25
C LEU A 45 -1.25 -0.11 9.07
N SER A 46 -0.95 -1.40 8.93
CA SER A 46 -1.43 -2.43 9.86
C SER A 46 -0.38 -3.51 10.10
N PRO A 47 -0.22 -4.00 11.35
CA PRO A 47 0.62 -5.16 11.64
C PRO A 47 -0.08 -6.50 11.36
N GLY A 48 -1.36 -6.48 10.92
CA GLY A 48 -2.15 -7.67 10.63
C GLY A 48 -2.90 -8.24 11.83
N ASP A 49 -3.02 -7.49 12.93
CA ASP A 49 -3.68 -7.89 14.19
C ASP A 49 -5.16 -7.44 14.29
N GLY A 50 -5.73 -6.94 13.19
CA GLY A 50 -7.08 -6.38 13.17
C GLY A 50 -7.15 -4.90 13.59
N THR A 51 -6.01 -4.23 13.76
CA THR A 51 -5.93 -2.79 14.04
C THR A 51 -5.14 -2.04 12.97
N ALA A 52 -5.29 -0.71 12.90
CA ALA A 52 -4.58 0.13 11.94
C ALA A 52 -4.06 1.43 12.56
N ASP A 53 -2.94 1.91 12.05
CA ASP A 53 -2.37 3.24 12.30
C ASP A 53 -2.64 4.13 11.08
N ILE A 54 -3.28 5.27 11.29
CA ILE A 54 -3.64 6.24 10.25
C ILE A 54 -2.85 7.52 10.51
N ILE A 55 -1.93 7.85 9.62
CA ILE A 55 -0.99 8.97 9.77
C ILE A 55 -1.37 10.05 8.76
N ARG A 56 -1.89 11.17 9.24
CA ARG A 56 -2.20 12.33 8.39
C ARG A 56 -0.92 13.09 8.08
N ILE A 57 -0.65 13.33 6.79
CA ILE A 57 0.53 14.03 6.30
C ILE A 57 0.17 15.47 5.95
N ALA A 58 0.91 16.41 6.54
CA ALA A 58 0.69 17.84 6.33
C ALA A 58 1.15 18.29 4.93
N ALA A 59 0.54 19.35 4.41
CA ALA A 59 0.97 19.96 3.16
C ALA A 59 2.42 20.46 3.27
N GLY A 60 3.26 20.09 2.32
CA GLY A 60 4.69 20.46 2.32
C GLY A 60 5.57 19.65 3.26
N GLN A 61 5.03 18.67 4.00
CA GLN A 61 5.82 17.81 4.86
C GLN A 61 6.78 16.93 4.04
N LYS A 62 8.05 16.88 4.46
CA LYS A 62 9.12 16.11 3.81
C LYS A 62 9.82 15.11 4.72
N GLU A 63 9.44 15.05 5.99
CA GLU A 63 10.02 14.16 6.97
C GLU A 63 8.93 13.44 7.77
N ALA A 64 9.15 12.15 8.02
CA ALA A 64 8.39 11.29 8.93
C ALA A 64 9.35 10.19 9.42
N PRO A 65 10.29 10.50 10.33
CA PRO A 65 11.45 9.64 10.60
C PRO A 65 11.13 8.20 11.03
N ASN A 66 10.08 7.98 11.83
CA ASN A 66 9.68 6.65 12.27
C ASN A 66 9.12 5.85 11.09
N LEU A 67 8.16 6.43 10.36
CA LEU A 67 7.60 5.84 9.15
C LEU A 67 8.70 5.54 8.12
N VAL A 68 9.58 6.51 7.81
CA VAL A 68 10.66 6.35 6.82
C VAL A 68 11.60 5.21 7.20
N ARG A 69 11.94 5.08 8.48
CA ARG A 69 12.74 3.95 8.98
C ARG A 69 12.04 2.61 8.74
N MET A 70 10.74 2.51 9.02
CA MET A 70 9.95 1.29 8.74
C MET A 70 9.90 0.97 7.24
N LEU A 71 9.71 1.98 6.39
CA LEU A 71 9.67 1.83 4.93
C LEU A 71 11.00 1.34 4.35
N ALA A 72 12.12 1.85 4.87
CA ALA A 72 13.46 1.50 4.43
C ALA A 72 14.00 0.19 5.04
N ASP A 73 13.36 -0.33 6.10
CA ASP A 73 13.87 -1.49 6.83
C ASP A 73 13.86 -2.78 5.98
N PRO A 74 15.03 -3.35 5.65
CA PRO A 74 15.09 -4.55 4.82
C PRO A 74 14.58 -5.80 5.53
N ALA A 75 14.47 -5.81 6.86
CA ALA A 75 14.01 -6.97 7.63
C ALA A 75 12.48 -7.14 7.59
N HIS A 76 11.74 -6.07 7.34
CA HIS A 76 10.27 -6.06 7.38
C HIS A 76 9.70 -5.80 5.98
N GLN A 77 9.00 -6.78 5.40
CA GLN A 77 8.36 -6.65 4.09
C GLN A 77 7.16 -5.70 4.15
N LYS A 78 7.04 -4.79 3.18
CA LYS A 78 5.88 -3.91 3.02
C LYS A 78 4.87 -4.50 2.03
N ILE A 79 3.62 -4.69 2.47
CA ILE A 79 2.56 -5.30 1.68
C ILE A 79 1.62 -4.21 1.17
N PHE A 80 1.53 -4.09 -0.15
CA PHE A 80 0.63 -3.14 -0.81
C PHE A 80 -0.40 -3.86 -1.68
N HIS A 81 -1.50 -3.18 -2.00
CA HIS A 81 -2.31 -3.51 -3.16
C HIS A 81 -2.09 -2.47 -4.27
N TYR A 82 -1.30 -2.82 -5.29
CA TYR A 82 -0.83 -1.88 -6.33
C TYR A 82 0.25 -0.89 -5.89
N GLY A 83 1.25 -1.35 -5.12
CA GLY A 83 2.32 -0.50 -4.60
C GLY A 83 3.17 0.26 -5.63
N ARG A 84 2.99 0.06 -6.95
CA ARG A 84 3.60 0.90 -8.00
C ARG A 84 3.35 2.38 -7.73
N PHE A 85 2.11 2.73 -7.38
CA PHE A 85 1.72 4.11 -7.10
C PHE A 85 2.28 4.59 -5.76
N ASP A 86 2.01 3.86 -4.68
CA ASP A 86 2.37 4.28 -3.32
C ASP A 86 3.88 4.43 -3.12
N ILE A 87 4.67 3.51 -3.70
CA ILE A 87 6.13 3.59 -3.63
C ILE A 87 6.63 4.85 -4.35
N ALA A 88 5.99 5.24 -5.47
CA ALA A 88 6.32 6.49 -6.17
C ALA A 88 5.95 7.71 -5.31
N VAL A 89 4.77 7.73 -4.71
CA VAL A 89 4.30 8.83 -3.83
C VAL A 89 5.20 8.97 -2.59
N LEU A 90 5.55 7.87 -1.92
CA LEU A 90 6.42 7.85 -0.76
C LEU A 90 7.85 8.31 -1.11
N PHE A 91 8.39 7.87 -2.25
CA PHE A 91 9.69 8.34 -2.73
C PHE A 91 9.65 9.83 -3.10
N HIS A 92 8.62 10.29 -3.80
CA HIS A 92 8.45 11.71 -4.15
C HIS A 92 8.31 12.61 -2.91
N THR A 93 7.65 12.10 -1.86
CA THR A 93 7.37 12.89 -0.65
C THR A 93 8.56 12.91 0.31
N PHE A 94 9.13 11.74 0.61
CA PHE A 94 10.13 11.56 1.68
C PHE A 94 11.52 11.15 1.18
N GLY A 95 11.70 10.91 -0.13
CA GLY A 95 12.97 10.41 -0.69
C GLY A 95 13.29 8.95 -0.35
N VAL A 96 12.40 8.26 0.38
CA VAL A 96 12.60 6.88 0.83
C VAL A 96 12.32 5.88 -0.28
N THR A 97 13.19 4.89 -0.45
CA THR A 97 12.91 3.74 -1.30
C THR A 97 12.35 2.62 -0.43
N THR A 98 11.03 2.40 -0.50
CA THR A 98 10.37 1.34 0.25
C THR A 98 10.83 -0.04 -0.23
N THR A 99 11.39 -0.85 0.66
CA THR A 99 11.93 -2.18 0.33
C THR A 99 12.11 -3.06 1.59
N PRO A 100 11.95 -4.40 1.51
CA PRO A 100 11.38 -5.15 0.40
C PRO A 100 9.86 -5.00 0.36
N VAL A 101 9.25 -5.35 -0.77
CA VAL A 101 7.81 -5.19 -0.99
C VAL A 101 7.13 -6.48 -1.43
N PHE A 102 5.83 -6.58 -1.17
CA PHE A 102 4.93 -7.54 -1.79
C PHE A 102 3.73 -6.79 -2.35
N CYS A 103 3.38 -7.03 -3.61
CA CYS A 103 2.22 -6.39 -4.24
C CYS A 103 1.13 -7.43 -4.51
N THR A 104 0.05 -7.37 -3.73
CA THR A 104 -1.08 -8.30 -3.86
C THR A 104 -1.79 -8.17 -5.21
N LYS A 105 -1.76 -7.00 -5.86
CA LYS A 105 -2.32 -6.85 -7.22
C LYS A 105 -1.48 -7.55 -8.29
N ILE A 106 -0.14 -7.52 -8.19
CA ILE A 106 0.74 -8.30 -9.08
C ILE A 106 0.52 -9.80 -8.84
N ALA A 107 0.53 -10.23 -7.57
CA ALA A 107 0.26 -11.63 -7.21
C ALA A 107 -1.11 -12.10 -7.74
N SER A 108 -2.14 -11.27 -7.59
CA SER A 108 -3.48 -11.52 -8.13
C SER A 108 -3.46 -11.72 -9.64
N ARG A 109 -2.79 -10.85 -10.41
CA ARG A 109 -2.67 -11.00 -11.87
C ARG A 109 -1.93 -12.27 -12.29
N LEU A 110 -0.95 -12.70 -11.49
CA LEU A 110 -0.19 -13.91 -11.77
C LEU A 110 -0.95 -15.20 -11.42
N THR A 111 -1.91 -15.18 -10.49
CA THR A 111 -2.58 -16.41 -10.01
C THR A 111 -4.07 -16.51 -10.31
N ARG A 112 -4.81 -15.39 -10.30
CA ARG A 112 -6.27 -15.37 -10.54
C ARG A 112 -6.53 -15.21 -12.04
N THR A 113 -5.93 -16.07 -12.84
CA THR A 113 -5.89 -15.98 -14.32
C THR A 113 -7.22 -16.24 -15.02
N TYR A 114 -8.27 -16.56 -14.27
CA TYR A 114 -9.64 -16.78 -14.76
C TYR A 114 -10.53 -15.54 -14.68
N THR A 115 -9.98 -14.38 -14.29
CA THR A 115 -10.74 -13.15 -14.15
C THR A 115 -9.89 -11.93 -14.46
N ASP A 116 -10.51 -10.87 -14.96
CA ASP A 116 -9.87 -9.56 -15.16
C ASP A 116 -10.01 -8.64 -13.92
N ARG A 117 -10.73 -9.10 -12.88
CA ARG A 117 -11.05 -8.30 -11.69
C ARG A 117 -9.98 -8.40 -10.62
N HIS A 118 -8.95 -7.57 -10.73
CA HIS A 118 -7.80 -7.57 -9.80
C HIS A 118 -7.78 -6.43 -8.78
N GLY A 119 -8.88 -5.69 -8.61
CA GLY A 119 -8.96 -4.66 -7.56
C GLY A 119 -9.03 -5.27 -6.15
N LEU A 120 -8.69 -4.48 -5.12
CA LEU A 120 -8.63 -4.93 -3.73
C LEU A 120 -9.96 -5.54 -3.27
N LYS A 121 -11.07 -4.80 -3.41
CA LYS A 121 -12.43 -5.27 -3.08
C LYS A 121 -12.75 -6.65 -3.65
N ASP A 122 -12.43 -6.88 -4.92
CA ASP A 122 -12.75 -8.14 -5.59
C ASP A 122 -11.88 -9.30 -5.08
N ASN A 123 -10.60 -9.01 -4.80
CA ASN A 123 -9.69 -9.98 -4.20
C ASN A 123 -10.11 -10.34 -2.77
N LEU A 124 -10.45 -9.35 -1.94
CA LEU A 124 -10.90 -9.60 -0.57
C LEU A 124 -12.18 -10.42 -0.55
N LYS A 125 -13.13 -10.10 -1.44
CA LYS A 125 -14.39 -10.85 -1.53
C LYS A 125 -14.18 -12.30 -1.94
N GLU A 126 -13.35 -12.57 -2.95
CA GLU A 126 -13.14 -13.93 -3.42
C GLU A 126 -12.21 -14.75 -2.51
N MET A 127 -11.12 -14.15 -2.04
CA MET A 127 -10.05 -14.88 -1.35
C MET A 127 -10.31 -15.04 0.14
N LEU A 128 -11.07 -14.11 0.73
CA LEU A 128 -11.29 -14.00 2.18
C LEU A 128 -12.78 -13.85 2.56
N GLU A 129 -13.69 -13.78 1.60
CA GLU A 129 -15.12 -13.53 1.83
C GLU A 129 -15.41 -12.19 2.56
N VAL A 130 -14.46 -11.25 2.50
CA VAL A 130 -14.55 -9.94 3.14
C VAL A 130 -15.11 -8.90 2.16
N ASP A 131 -16.09 -8.12 2.61
CA ASP A 131 -16.64 -6.98 1.88
C ASP A 131 -16.06 -5.67 2.42
N ILE A 132 -15.57 -4.83 1.51
CA ILE A 132 -15.15 -3.46 1.79
C ILE A 132 -15.91 -2.45 0.90
N SER A 133 -16.13 -1.26 1.44
CA SER A 133 -16.76 -0.15 0.72
C SER A 133 -15.72 0.66 -0.03
N LYS A 134 -16.09 1.19 -1.21
CA LYS A 134 -15.27 2.13 -2.00
C LYS A 134 -15.73 3.58 -1.89
N ALA A 135 -16.69 3.87 -1.01
CA ALA A 135 -17.40 5.14 -1.01
C ALA A 135 -16.51 6.36 -0.75
N GLN A 136 -15.39 6.21 -0.03
CA GLN A 136 -14.49 7.31 0.33
C GLN A 136 -13.24 7.41 -0.54
N GLN A 137 -13.08 6.53 -1.54
CA GLN A 137 -11.92 6.52 -2.43
C GLN A 137 -11.73 7.87 -3.14
N SER A 138 -12.83 8.52 -3.54
CA SER A 138 -12.82 9.83 -4.20
C SER A 138 -13.32 10.95 -3.29
N SER A 139 -12.81 11.00 -2.05
CA SER A 139 -13.09 12.06 -1.08
C SER A 139 -11.95 13.09 -1.00
N ASP A 140 -12.17 14.21 -0.32
CA ASP A 140 -11.09 15.18 -0.03
C ASP A 140 -10.21 14.65 1.11
N TRP A 141 -9.13 13.97 0.73
CA TRP A 141 -8.13 13.46 1.68
C TRP A 141 -7.25 14.56 2.27
N ALA A 142 -7.26 15.77 1.72
CA ALA A 142 -6.50 16.90 2.26
C ALA A 142 -7.22 17.63 3.41
N ALA A 143 -8.43 17.19 3.78
CA ALA A 143 -9.24 17.79 4.84
C ALA A 143 -8.45 18.01 6.14
N GLN A 144 -8.78 19.09 6.86
CA GLN A 144 -8.19 19.39 8.18
C GLN A 144 -8.50 18.30 9.21
N THR A 145 -9.71 17.75 9.13
CA THR A 145 -10.19 16.67 9.98
C THR A 145 -10.74 15.57 9.07
N LEU A 146 -10.16 14.38 9.14
CA LEU A 146 -10.71 13.22 8.43
C LEU A 146 -12.03 12.80 9.08
N SER A 147 -13.03 12.52 8.25
CA SER A 147 -14.32 12.02 8.72
C SER A 147 -14.20 10.58 9.26
N PRO A 148 -15.13 10.14 10.13
CA PRO A 148 -15.16 8.74 10.57
C PRO A 148 -15.24 7.74 9.40
N ALA A 149 -15.93 8.09 8.32
CA ALA A 149 -16.02 7.24 7.13
C ALA A 149 -14.66 7.13 6.39
N GLN A 150 -13.89 8.21 6.31
CA GLN A 150 -12.55 8.21 5.74
C GLN A 150 -11.59 7.35 6.57
N LEU A 151 -11.64 7.47 7.91
CA LEU A 151 -10.83 6.67 8.81
C LEU A 151 -11.14 5.17 8.67
N GLU A 152 -12.43 4.79 8.63
CA GLU A 152 -12.86 3.40 8.44
C GLU A 152 -12.44 2.85 7.07
N TYR A 153 -12.55 3.67 6.02
CA TYR A 153 -12.09 3.31 4.68
C TYR A 153 -10.58 3.05 4.66
N ALA A 154 -9.77 4.01 5.13
CA ALA A 154 -8.31 3.91 5.13
C ALA A 154 -7.81 2.72 5.96
N ALA A 155 -8.44 2.44 7.11
CA ALA A 155 -8.13 1.25 7.89
C ALA A 155 -8.45 -0.04 7.11
N SER A 156 -9.65 -0.12 6.52
CA SER A 156 -10.11 -1.31 5.79
C SER A 156 -9.21 -1.70 4.61
N ASP A 157 -8.55 -0.73 3.98
CA ASP A 157 -7.66 -0.99 2.84
C ASP A 157 -6.34 -1.69 3.25
N VAL A 158 -5.94 -1.62 4.53
CA VAL A 158 -4.72 -2.29 5.03
C VAL A 158 -4.98 -3.50 5.94
N LEU A 159 -6.12 -3.55 6.64
CA LEU A 159 -6.42 -4.58 7.66
C LEU A 159 -6.30 -6.02 7.15
N TYR A 160 -6.58 -6.26 5.87
CA TYR A 160 -6.68 -7.61 5.30
C TYR A 160 -5.50 -7.98 4.40
N LEU A 161 -4.50 -7.10 4.23
CA LEU A 161 -3.43 -7.32 3.26
C LEU A 161 -2.49 -8.48 3.64
N HIS A 162 -2.25 -8.75 4.93
CA HIS A 162 -1.50 -9.95 5.36
C HIS A 162 -2.22 -11.22 4.95
N ALA A 163 -3.51 -11.34 5.31
CA ALA A 163 -4.32 -12.51 4.96
C ALA A 163 -4.42 -12.70 3.44
N LEU A 164 -4.58 -11.60 2.69
CA LEU A 164 -4.63 -11.64 1.24
C LEU A 164 -3.29 -12.06 0.63
N ARG A 165 -2.16 -11.52 1.12
CA ARG A 165 -0.81 -11.95 0.73
C ARG A 165 -0.65 -13.45 0.94
N ASP A 166 -1.03 -13.96 2.10
CA ASP A 166 -0.83 -15.38 2.43
C ASP A 166 -1.63 -16.30 1.49
N LYS A 167 -2.90 -15.96 1.22
CA LYS A 167 -3.74 -16.70 0.27
C LYS A 167 -3.17 -16.66 -1.15
N LEU A 168 -2.73 -15.49 -1.62
CA LEU A 168 -2.14 -15.35 -2.96
C LEU A 168 -0.77 -16.03 -3.06
N THR A 169 0.02 -16.02 -1.99
CA THR A 169 1.30 -16.74 -1.92
C THR A 169 1.08 -18.26 -2.04
N ALA A 170 0.09 -18.80 -1.34
CA ALA A 170 -0.27 -20.21 -1.50
C ALA A 170 -0.70 -20.55 -2.94
N ARG A 171 -1.41 -19.65 -3.63
CA ARG A 171 -1.76 -19.81 -5.05
C ARG A 171 -0.53 -19.69 -5.97
N LEU A 172 0.38 -18.75 -5.71
CA LEU A 172 1.63 -18.59 -6.44
C LEU A 172 2.48 -19.86 -6.37
N ILE A 173 2.59 -20.46 -5.19
CA ILE A 173 3.31 -21.73 -4.98
C ILE A 173 2.60 -22.86 -5.73
N ARG A 174 1.29 -23.04 -5.52
CA ARG A 174 0.48 -24.10 -6.15
C ARG A 174 0.58 -24.05 -7.68
N ASP A 175 0.59 -22.85 -8.25
CA ASP A 175 0.58 -22.65 -9.70
C ASP A 175 1.99 -22.49 -10.30
N GLY A 176 3.05 -22.62 -9.49
CA GLY A 176 4.44 -22.58 -9.95
C GLY A 176 4.95 -21.21 -10.42
N ARG A 177 4.45 -20.12 -9.82
CA ARG A 177 4.74 -18.73 -10.25
C ARG A 177 5.36 -17.84 -9.17
N LEU A 178 5.74 -18.41 -8.02
CA LEU A 178 6.32 -17.63 -6.91
C LEU A 178 7.59 -16.87 -7.33
N ASP A 179 8.54 -17.55 -7.99
CA ASP A 179 9.80 -16.91 -8.42
C ASP A 179 9.58 -15.73 -9.38
N HIS A 180 8.56 -15.82 -10.24
CA HIS A 180 8.17 -14.73 -11.14
C HIS A 180 7.64 -13.53 -10.36
N ALA A 181 6.79 -13.79 -9.35
CA ALA A 181 6.27 -12.75 -8.48
C ALA A 181 7.40 -12.07 -7.69
N ASP A 182 8.33 -12.84 -7.13
CA ASP A 182 9.47 -12.31 -6.37
C ASP A 182 10.37 -11.41 -7.24
N ALA A 183 10.64 -11.80 -8.49
CA ALA A 183 11.35 -10.95 -9.45
C ALA A 183 10.58 -9.66 -9.76
N CYS A 184 9.26 -9.74 -9.94
CA CYS A 184 8.41 -8.55 -10.13
C CYS A 184 8.46 -7.63 -8.89
N PHE A 185 8.42 -8.18 -7.67
CA PHE A 185 8.49 -7.41 -6.44
C PHE A 185 9.82 -6.69 -6.29
N ALA A 186 10.93 -7.36 -6.61
CA ALA A 186 12.26 -6.75 -6.60
C ALA A 186 12.37 -5.58 -7.59
N PHE A 187 11.73 -5.68 -8.75
CA PHE A 187 11.71 -4.60 -9.76
C PHE A 187 10.76 -3.45 -9.42
N LEU A 188 9.75 -3.68 -8.57
CA LEU A 188 8.65 -2.74 -8.35
C LEU A 188 9.08 -1.34 -7.89
N PRO A 189 10.06 -1.16 -6.96
CA PRO A 189 10.54 0.18 -6.62
C PRO A 189 11.19 0.91 -7.80
N THR A 190 11.88 0.20 -8.69
CA THR A 190 12.43 0.78 -9.92
C THR A 190 11.33 1.20 -10.86
N ARG A 191 10.31 0.36 -11.08
CA ARG A 191 9.14 0.69 -11.91
C ARG A 191 8.44 1.96 -11.42
N ALA A 192 8.26 2.10 -10.11
CA ALA A 192 7.68 3.29 -9.48
C ALA A 192 8.53 4.56 -9.72
N LYS A 193 9.87 4.45 -9.61
CA LYS A 193 10.77 5.58 -9.90
C LYS A 193 10.76 5.98 -11.38
N LEU A 194 10.68 5.02 -12.30
CA LEU A 194 10.56 5.29 -13.73
C LEU A 194 9.30 6.11 -14.05
N ASP A 195 8.19 5.87 -13.34
CA ASP A 195 6.96 6.65 -13.49
C ASP A 195 7.18 8.12 -13.13
N LEU A 196 7.91 8.39 -12.04
CA LEU A 196 8.25 9.76 -11.63
C LEU A 196 9.17 10.47 -12.63
N LEU A 197 9.98 9.71 -13.36
CA LEU A 197 10.89 10.22 -14.39
C LEU A 197 10.22 10.39 -15.77
N GLY A 198 8.93 10.07 -15.89
CA GLY A 198 8.14 10.30 -17.11
C GLY A 198 7.91 9.09 -18.01
N TRP A 199 8.21 7.87 -17.54
CA TRP A 199 7.88 6.64 -18.25
C TRP A 199 6.56 6.00 -17.76
N ASP A 200 5.67 6.75 -17.11
CA ASP A 200 4.45 6.25 -16.45
C ASP A 200 3.45 5.58 -17.41
N GLU A 201 3.37 6.05 -18.65
CA GLU A 201 2.46 5.53 -19.68
C GLU A 201 3.10 4.47 -20.62
N THR A 202 4.38 4.15 -20.44
CA THR A 202 5.08 3.14 -21.27
C THR A 202 5.62 1.99 -20.44
N ASP A 203 5.54 0.78 -21.01
CA ASP A 203 6.29 -0.36 -20.48
C ASP A 203 7.72 -0.27 -20.99
N ILE A 204 8.67 -0.08 -20.06
CA ILE A 204 10.10 0.07 -20.39
C ILE A 204 10.70 -1.18 -21.05
N PHE A 205 10.00 -2.31 -20.97
CA PHE A 205 10.39 -3.55 -21.64
C PHE A 205 9.79 -3.68 -23.06
N ALA A 206 8.86 -2.81 -23.46
CA ALA A 206 8.28 -2.80 -24.80
C ALA A 206 9.21 -2.12 -25.83
N HIS A 207 8.93 -2.30 -27.12
CA HIS A 207 9.68 -1.65 -28.19
C HIS A 207 9.50 -0.11 -28.21
N SER A 208 8.30 0.38 -27.83
CA SER A 208 7.92 1.79 -27.75
C SER A 208 6.68 1.95 -26.86
#